data_AF-A0A7C1U7T5-F1
#
_entry.id   AF-A0A7C1U7T5-F1
#
_cell.length_a   1.000
_cell.length_b   1.000
_cell.length_c   1.000
_cell.angle_alpha   90.00
_cell.angle_beta   90.00
_cell.angle_gamma   90.00
#
_symmetry.space_group_name_H-M   'P 1'
#
loop_
_entity.id
_entity.type
_entity.pdbx_description
1 polymer ?
#
loop_
_entity_poly.entity_id
_entity_poly.type
_entity_poly.pdbx_seq_one_letter_code
_entity_poly.pdbx_strand_id
1 'polypeptide(L)'
;MDFHKDILKLDSEREVERICSFIVRQVREVKRNGIVVGLSGGIDSALAVALCVEALGKDSVFGLILPEKESSPVSAEYATKHAEELGIRTETVDITPTLEAFGTYRKRDDVIRTVFPEYDSASKSKITLPADLLARESLNFFTLKVDDGKGNIKTARLNK
;
A
#
# COMPACT_ATOMS: atom_id res chain seq x y z
N MET A 1 5.37 -4.60 26.09
CA MET A 1 4.31 -3.65 25.71
C MET A 1 3.18 -3.85 26.69
N ASP A 2 2.89 -2.86 27.51
CA ASP A 2 1.82 -2.94 28.52
C ASP A 2 0.49 -2.56 27.89
N PHE A 3 -0.38 -3.55 27.73
CA PHE A 3 -1.73 -3.36 27.22
C PHE A 3 -2.62 -2.76 28.30
N HIS A 4 -3.19 -1.58 28.02
CA HIS A 4 -4.08 -0.86 28.92
C HIS A 4 -5.14 -0.11 28.09
N LYS A 5 -6.23 0.31 28.74
CA LYS A 5 -7.41 0.89 28.05
C LYS A 5 -7.11 2.12 27.20
N ASP A 6 -6.01 2.80 27.51
CA ASP A 6 -5.62 4.06 26.88
C ASP A 6 -4.49 3.89 25.87
N ILE A 7 -4.10 2.65 25.53
CA ILE A 7 -3.00 2.41 24.57
C ILE A 7 -3.27 2.95 23.16
N LEU A 8 -4.54 3.19 22.83
CA LEU A 8 -4.98 3.79 21.56
C LEU A 8 -5.22 5.31 21.67
N LYS A 9 -5.08 5.91 22.86
CA LYS A 9 -5.15 7.37 23.00
C LYS A 9 -3.85 7.95 22.48
N LEU A 10 -3.93 8.56 21.30
CA LEU A 10 -2.81 9.23 20.65
C LEU A 10 -2.90 10.74 20.87
N ASP A 11 -1.78 11.35 21.24
CA ASP A 11 -1.57 12.78 21.11
C ASP A 11 -0.91 13.04 19.75
N SER A 12 -1.73 13.42 18.76
CA SER A 12 -1.28 13.55 17.38
C SER A 12 -0.19 14.60 17.21
N GLU A 13 -0.27 15.73 17.92
CA GLU A 13 0.73 16.81 17.82
C GLU A 13 2.08 16.33 18.33
N ARG A 14 2.09 15.70 19.51
CA ARG A 14 3.30 15.12 20.09
C ARG A 14 3.90 14.02 19.22
N GLU A 15 3.07 13.18 18.60
CA GLU A 15 3.55 12.12 17.72
C GLU A 15 4.12 12.67 16.40
N VAL A 16 3.54 13.72 15.84
CA VAL A 16 4.11 14.45 14.69
C VAL A 16 5.50 14.98 15.04
N GLU A 17 5.66 15.68 16.16
CA GLU A 17 6.96 16.19 16.62
C GLU A 17 8.00 15.08 16.79
N ARG A 18 7.59 13.97 17.42
CA ARG A 18 8.44 12.81 17.66
C ARG A 18 8.90 12.16 16.35
N ILE A 19 7.99 12.00 15.39
CA ILE A 19 8.29 11.38 14.09
C ILE A 19 9.14 12.31 13.23
N CYS A 20 8.84 13.62 13.17
CA CYS A 20 9.66 14.58 12.44
C CYS A 20 11.10 14.64 12.98
N SER A 21 11.25 14.65 14.31
CA SER A 21 12.56 14.59 14.96
C SER A 21 13.33 13.32 14.62
N PHE A 22 12.63 12.18 14.58
CA PHE A 22 13.20 10.90 14.14
C PHE A 22 13.69 10.97 12.69
N ILE A 23 12.86 11.49 11.77
CA ILE A 23 13.19 11.63 10.34
C ILE A 23 14.47 12.46 10.17
N VAL A 24 14.53 13.65 10.79
CA VAL A 24 15.70 14.53 10.73
C VAL A 24 16.96 13.81 11.22
N ARG A 25 16.87 13.11 12.35
CA ARG A 25 18.00 12.36 12.92
C ARG A 25 18.48 11.27 11.95
N GLN A 26 17.58 10.46 11.41
CA GLN A 26 17.94 9.38 10.50
C GLN A 26 18.66 9.89 9.25
N VAL A 27 18.14 10.94 8.61
CA VAL A 27 18.75 11.53 7.40
C VAL A 27 20.16 12.05 7.67
N ARG A 28 20.36 12.70 8.82
CA ARG A 28 21.68 13.20 9.25
C ARG A 28 22.65 12.06 9.56
N GLU A 29 22.21 11.01 10.23
CA GLU A 29 23.03 9.84 10.55
C GLU A 29 23.58 9.17 9.29
N VAL A 30 22.77 9.05 8.23
CA VAL A 30 23.19 8.48 6.95
C VAL A 30 23.90 9.47 6.02
N LYS A 31 24.13 10.71 6.49
CA LYS A 31 24.80 11.81 5.74
C LYS A 31 24.17 12.06 4.37
N ARG A 32 22.84 12.09 4.29
CA ARG A 32 22.08 12.43 3.08
C ARG A 32 21.39 13.77 3.26
N ASN A 33 20.99 14.37 2.14
CA ASN A 33 20.36 15.69 2.10
C ASN A 33 18.86 15.62 1.78
N GLY A 34 18.27 14.42 1.78
CA GLY A 34 16.87 14.25 1.41
C GLY A 34 16.40 12.81 1.48
N ILE A 35 15.12 12.62 1.16
CA ILE A 35 14.40 11.35 1.20
C ILE A 35 13.65 11.12 -0.10
N VAL A 36 13.60 9.86 -0.52
CA VAL A 36 12.69 9.38 -1.57
C VAL A 36 11.56 8.58 -0.94
N VAL A 37 10.31 8.89 -1.28
CA VAL A 37 9.12 8.22 -0.74
C VAL A 37 8.25 7.69 -1.88
N GLY A 38 7.82 6.43 -1.79
CA GLY A 38 6.83 5.87 -2.72
C GLY A 38 5.43 6.40 -2.42
N LEU A 39 4.71 6.86 -3.44
CA LEU A 39 3.35 7.38 -3.34
C LEU A 39 2.38 6.44 -4.06
N SER A 40 1.49 5.80 -3.31
CA SER A 40 0.52 4.83 -3.83
C SER A 40 -0.90 5.39 -3.95
N GLY A 41 -1.13 6.64 -3.54
CA GLY A 41 -2.48 7.23 -3.43
C GLY A 41 -3.25 6.78 -2.18
N GLY A 42 -2.64 5.97 -1.32
CA GLY A 42 -3.20 5.56 -0.03
C GLY A 42 -2.79 6.49 1.11
N ILE A 43 -3.61 6.50 2.17
CA ILE A 43 -3.45 7.37 3.35
C ILE A 43 -2.10 7.23 4.05
N ASP A 44 -1.55 6.00 4.12
CA ASP A 44 -0.28 5.74 4.77
C ASP A 44 0.88 6.46 4.07
N SER A 45 0.96 6.33 2.74
CA SER A 45 1.97 7.01 1.95
C SER A 45 1.78 8.53 1.95
N ALA A 46 0.54 9.00 1.95
CA ALA A 46 0.21 10.42 2.01
C ALA A 46 0.65 11.05 3.33
N LEU A 47 0.40 10.38 4.46
CA LEU A 47 0.86 10.82 5.78
C LEU A 47 2.38 10.79 5.87
N ALA A 48 3.01 9.70 5.41
CA ALA A 48 4.47 9.56 5.47
C ALA A 48 5.19 10.68 4.70
N VAL A 49 4.73 11.02 3.49
CA VAL A 49 5.35 12.10 2.71
C VAL A 49 5.09 13.48 3.33
N ALA A 50 3.90 13.72 3.90
CA ALA A 50 3.59 14.97 4.59
C ALA A 50 4.52 15.19 5.80
N LEU A 51 4.75 14.15 6.61
CA LEU A 51 5.69 14.19 7.72
C LEU A 51 7.13 14.40 7.25
N CYS A 52 7.53 13.84 6.10
CA CYS A 52 8.85 14.09 5.53
C CYS A 52 9.02 15.56 5.10
N VAL A 53 7.99 16.15 4.48
CA VAL A 53 7.99 17.56 4.08
C VAL A 53 8.04 18.48 5.30
N GLU A 54 7.25 18.20 6.33
CA GLU A 54 7.28 18.92 7.60
C GLU A 54 8.67 18.86 8.25
N ALA A 55 9.30 17.67 8.24
CA ALA A 55 10.59 17.45 8.89
C ALA A 55 11.78 18.07 8.15
N LEU A 56 11.78 18.06 6.81
CA LEU A 56 12.98 18.34 6.00
C LEU A 56 12.81 19.51 5.01
N GLY A 57 11.59 20.00 4.83
CA GLY A 57 11.21 20.90 3.75
C GLY A 57 11.02 20.16 2.42
N LYS A 58 10.13 20.71 1.57
CA LYS A 58 9.73 20.12 0.28
C LYS A 58 10.88 19.85 -0.69
N ASP A 59 11.92 20.69 -0.69
CA ASP A 59 13.05 20.57 -1.63
C ASP A 59 13.92 19.34 -1.35
N SER A 60 13.87 18.85 -0.11
CA SER A 60 14.58 17.66 0.38
C SER A 60 13.77 16.37 0.21
N VAL A 61 12.57 16.44 -0.36
CA VAL A 61 11.67 15.29 -0.53
C VAL A 61 11.39 15.05 -2.01
N PHE A 62 11.52 13.79 -2.43
CA PHE A 62 11.22 13.35 -3.78
C PHE A 62 10.21 12.19 -3.75
N GLY A 63 9.11 12.33 -4.47
CA GLY A 63 8.08 11.29 -4.57
C GLY A 63 8.28 10.37 -5.77
N LEU A 64 8.06 9.07 -5.60
CA LEU A 64 8.01 8.10 -6.69
C LEU A 64 6.61 7.50 -6.79
N ILE A 65 5.98 7.62 -7.95
CA ILE A 65 4.68 7.00 -8.25
C ILE A 65 4.96 5.79 -9.14
N LEU A 66 4.59 4.60 -8.69
CA LEU A 66 4.98 3.32 -9.31
C LEU A 66 3.74 2.52 -9.75
N PRO A 67 2.96 2.98 -10.74
CA PRO A 67 1.77 2.27 -11.18
C PRO A 67 2.13 0.98 -11.92
N GLU A 68 1.20 0.03 -11.93
CA GLU A 68 1.21 -1.11 -12.84
C GLU A 68 -0.17 -1.34 -13.49
N LYS A 69 -0.26 -2.24 -14.47
CA LYS A 69 -1.46 -2.41 -15.32
C LYS A 69 -2.74 -2.80 -14.58
N GLU A 70 -2.66 -3.43 -13.42
CA GLU A 70 -3.78 -3.79 -12.55
C GLU A 70 -4.04 -2.76 -11.44
N SER A 71 -3.23 -1.70 -11.36
CA SER A 71 -3.37 -0.66 -10.35
C SER A 71 -4.62 0.16 -10.61
N SER A 72 -5.24 0.66 -9.55
CA SER A 72 -6.38 1.58 -9.68
C SER A 72 -5.91 2.87 -10.36
N PRO A 73 -6.54 3.31 -11.47
CA PRO A 73 -6.16 4.58 -12.11
C PRO A 73 -6.28 5.78 -11.16
N VAL A 74 -7.24 5.74 -10.24
CA VAL A 74 -7.49 6.79 -9.24
C VAL A 74 -6.35 6.90 -8.23
N SER A 75 -5.65 5.81 -7.94
CA SER A 75 -4.53 5.81 -7.00
C SER A 75 -3.37 6.70 -7.48
N ALA A 76 -3.00 6.61 -8.76
CA ALA A 76 -1.96 7.46 -9.34
C ALA A 76 -2.40 8.94 -9.37
N GLU A 77 -3.69 9.21 -9.67
CA GLU A 77 -4.24 10.56 -9.64
C GLU A 77 -4.15 11.19 -8.24
N TYR A 78 -4.53 10.46 -7.19
CA TYR A 78 -4.43 10.94 -5.82
C TYR A 78 -2.99 11.15 -5.37
N ALA A 79 -2.08 10.25 -5.75
CA ALA A 79 -0.65 10.41 -5.48
C ALA A 79 -0.09 11.70 -6.10
N THR A 80 -0.42 11.97 -7.36
CA THR A 80 0.01 13.19 -8.07
C THR A 80 -0.56 14.45 -7.43
N LYS A 81 -1.87 14.50 -7.18
CA LYS A 81 -2.53 15.67 -6.56
C LYS A 81 -1.93 16.00 -5.20
N HIS A 82 -1.73 15.00 -4.35
CA HIS A 82 -1.14 15.18 -3.03
C HIS A 82 0.29 15.73 -3.10
N ALA A 83 1.08 15.24 -4.04
CA ALA A 83 2.44 15.73 -4.26
C ALA A 83 2.48 17.18 -4.76
N GLU A 84 1.55 17.54 -5.65
CA GLU A 84 1.38 18.93 -6.13
C GLU A 84 1.00 19.87 -4.99
N GLU A 85 0.06 19.47 -4.12
CA GLU A 85 -0.34 20.23 -2.93
C GLU A 85 0.82 20.46 -1.97
N LEU A 86 1.68 19.45 -1.76
CA LEU A 86 2.89 19.56 -0.94
C LEU A 86 4.04 20.32 -1.64
N GLY A 87 3.93 20.57 -2.94
CA GLY A 87 4.95 21.24 -3.74
C GLY A 87 6.26 20.46 -3.86
N ILE A 88 6.23 19.14 -3.80
CA ILE A 88 7.40 18.27 -3.95
C ILE A 88 7.62 17.86 -5.40
N ARG A 89 8.85 17.51 -5.75
CA ARG A 89 9.15 16.90 -7.06
C ARG A 89 8.76 15.43 -7.05
N THR A 90 8.21 14.96 -8.16
CA THR A 90 7.85 13.55 -8.34
C THR A 90 8.29 13.01 -9.70
N GLU A 91 8.38 11.69 -9.76
CA GLU A 91 8.54 10.94 -11.01
C GLU A 91 7.60 9.73 -11.00
N THR A 92 7.00 9.47 -12.16
CA THR A 92 6.13 8.31 -12.38
C THR A 92 6.85 7.30 -13.23
N VAL A 93 6.98 6.06 -12.73
CA VAL A 93 7.64 4.96 -13.43
C VAL A 93 6.68 3.77 -13.49
N ASP A 94 6.23 3.43 -14.70
CA ASP A 94 5.42 2.22 -14.92
C ASP A 94 6.26 0.96 -14.67
N ILE A 95 5.89 0.18 -13.65
CA ILE A 95 6.59 -1.05 -13.28
C ILE A 95 6.02 -2.30 -13.97
N THR A 96 4.99 -2.15 -14.80
CA THR A 96 4.36 -3.26 -15.54
C THR A 96 5.38 -4.11 -16.31
N PRO A 97 6.28 -3.53 -17.14
CA PRO A 97 7.21 -4.35 -17.94
C PRO A 97 8.14 -5.19 -17.06
N THR A 98 8.57 -4.63 -15.93
CA THR A 98 9.42 -5.31 -14.94
C THR A 98 8.68 -6.50 -14.33
N LEU A 99 7.43 -6.30 -13.90
CA LEU A 99 6.61 -7.38 -13.32
C LEU A 99 6.30 -8.48 -14.34
N GLU A 100 6.07 -8.13 -15.61
CA GLU A 100 5.90 -9.09 -16.69
C GLU A 100 7.18 -9.90 -16.95
N ALA A 101 8.33 -9.24 -16.97
CA ALA A 101 9.63 -9.90 -17.14
C ALA A 101 9.94 -10.90 -16.00
N PHE A 102 9.61 -10.55 -14.75
CA PHE A 102 9.71 -11.48 -13.61
C PHE A 102 8.68 -12.63 -13.64
N GLY A 103 7.69 -12.55 -14.53
CA GLY A 103 6.58 -13.48 -14.63
C GLY A 103 5.64 -13.40 -13.43
N THR A 104 5.56 -12.25 -12.75
CA THR A 104 4.79 -12.06 -11.51
C THR A 104 3.32 -12.43 -11.69
N TYR A 105 2.68 -11.91 -12.75
CA TYR A 105 1.28 -12.21 -13.05
C TYR A 105 1.05 -13.70 -13.32
N ARG A 106 1.88 -14.31 -14.16
CA ARG A 106 1.82 -15.76 -14.46
C ARG A 106 1.96 -16.61 -13.20
N LYS A 107 2.96 -16.33 -12.35
CA LYS A 107 3.18 -17.07 -11.09
C LYS A 107 2.00 -16.94 -10.14
N ARG A 108 1.41 -15.74 -10.02
CA ARG A 108 0.19 -15.52 -9.24
C ARG A 108 -0.96 -16.36 -9.81
N ASP A 109 -1.20 -16.29 -11.12
CA ASP A 109 -2.29 -16.99 -11.77
C ASP A 109 -2.15 -18.51 -11.62
N ASP A 110 -0.93 -19.05 -11.70
CA ASP A 110 -0.64 -20.46 -11.48
C ASP A 110 -1.00 -20.88 -10.05
N VAL A 111 -0.70 -20.05 -9.04
CA VAL A 111 -1.12 -20.30 -7.65
C VAL A 111 -2.65 -20.23 -7.51
N ILE A 112 -3.31 -19.26 -8.13
CA ILE A 112 -4.78 -19.17 -8.11
C ILE A 112 -5.40 -20.43 -8.73
N ARG A 113 -4.84 -20.94 -9.82
CA ARG A 113 -5.31 -22.17 -10.49
C ARG A 113 -5.20 -23.43 -9.62
N THR A 114 -4.31 -23.46 -8.63
CA THR A 114 -4.28 -24.57 -7.66
C THR A 114 -5.54 -24.65 -6.80
N VAL A 115 -6.24 -23.52 -6.62
CA VAL A 115 -7.48 -23.40 -5.85
C VAL A 115 -8.71 -23.41 -6.76
N PHE A 116 -8.60 -22.75 -7.91
CA PHE A 116 -9.65 -22.65 -8.93
C PHE A 116 -9.07 -23.05 -10.30
N PRO A 117 -9.05 -24.35 -10.66
CA PRO A 117 -8.45 -24.82 -11.92
C PRO A 117 -9.02 -24.15 -13.18
N GLU A 118 -10.25 -23.64 -13.10
CA GLU A 118 -10.94 -22.89 -14.15
C GLU A 118 -10.56 -21.41 -14.23
N TYR A 119 -9.64 -20.92 -13.39
CA TYR A 119 -9.26 -19.52 -13.34
C TYR A 119 -8.63 -19.03 -14.64
N ASP A 120 -9.21 -17.95 -15.17
CA ASP A 120 -8.71 -17.20 -16.31
C ASP A 120 -8.14 -15.85 -15.85
N SER A 121 -7.04 -15.42 -16.45
CA SER A 121 -6.34 -14.17 -16.10
C SER A 121 -7.15 -12.91 -16.35
N ALA A 122 -8.21 -12.97 -17.19
CA ALA A 122 -9.16 -11.88 -17.34
C ALA A 122 -10.11 -11.73 -16.13
N SER A 123 -10.21 -12.76 -15.28
CA SER A 123 -11.06 -12.75 -14.07
C SER A 123 -10.39 -11.95 -12.96
N LYS A 124 -11.20 -11.12 -12.27
CA LYS A 124 -10.72 -10.36 -11.11
C LYS A 124 -10.53 -11.31 -9.95
N SER A 125 -9.38 -11.20 -9.28
CA SER A 125 -9.11 -11.95 -8.05
C SER A 125 -8.79 -11.00 -6.90
N LYS A 126 -9.21 -11.35 -5.69
CA LYS A 126 -8.85 -10.61 -4.47
C LYS A 126 -8.78 -11.53 -3.27
N ILE A 127 -7.85 -11.22 -2.37
CA ILE A 127 -7.79 -11.83 -1.05
C ILE A 127 -8.60 -10.96 -0.09
N THR A 128 -9.55 -11.57 0.60
CA THR A 128 -10.41 -10.89 1.56
C THR A 128 -10.38 -11.60 2.90
N LEU A 129 -10.61 -10.83 3.96
CA LEU A 129 -10.98 -11.37 5.26
C LEU A 129 -12.52 -11.43 5.39
N PRO A 130 -13.06 -12.29 6.26
CA PRO A 130 -14.49 -12.34 6.53
C PRO A 130 -15.02 -10.99 7.03
N ALA A 131 -16.19 -10.57 6.54
CA ALA A 131 -16.78 -9.28 6.93
C ALA A 131 -17.27 -9.23 8.40
N ASP A 132 -17.41 -10.40 9.04
CA ASP A 132 -17.89 -10.60 10.40
C ASP A 132 -16.77 -10.81 11.44
N LEU A 133 -15.55 -10.34 11.12
CA LEU A 133 -14.34 -10.38 11.95
C LEU A 133 -14.53 -10.02 13.43
N LEU A 134 -15.41 -9.07 13.74
CA LEU A 134 -15.66 -8.60 15.11
C LEU A 134 -16.82 -9.33 15.81
N ALA A 135 -17.62 -10.08 15.05
CA ALA A 135 -18.84 -10.74 15.55
C ALA A 135 -18.63 -12.22 15.88
N ARG A 136 -17.52 -12.84 15.44
CA ARG A 136 -17.21 -14.25 15.70
C ARG A 136 -15.93 -14.40 16.53
N GLU A 137 -15.99 -15.20 17.58
CA GLU A 137 -14.81 -15.81 18.23
C GLU A 137 -14.18 -16.87 17.30
N SER A 138 -13.77 -16.47 16.09
CA SER A 138 -13.19 -17.36 15.09
C SER A 138 -11.86 -16.85 14.60
N LEU A 139 -10.97 -17.78 14.26
CA LEU A 139 -9.64 -17.49 13.73
C LEU A 139 -9.73 -16.79 12.35
N ASN A 140 -8.83 -15.83 12.12
CA ASN A 140 -8.73 -15.08 10.87
C ASN A 140 -8.17 -15.97 9.77
N PHE A 141 -9.00 -16.33 8.79
CA PHE A 141 -8.58 -17.07 7.61
C PHE A 141 -8.72 -16.22 6.36
N PHE A 142 -7.68 -16.19 5.54
CA PHE A 142 -7.70 -15.53 4.25
C PHE A 142 -8.56 -16.32 3.26
N THR A 143 -9.43 -15.62 2.55
CA THR A 143 -10.27 -16.20 1.50
C THR A 143 -9.87 -15.61 0.17
N LEU A 144 -9.61 -16.46 -0.82
CA LEU A 144 -9.45 -16.06 -2.20
C LEU A 144 -10.82 -15.98 -2.86
N LYS A 145 -11.14 -14.82 -3.43
CA LYS A 145 -12.35 -14.57 -4.20
C LYS A 145 -11.99 -14.35 -5.66
N VAL A 146 -12.64 -15.08 -6.55
CA VAL A 146 -12.54 -14.93 -8.01
C VAL A 146 -13.89 -14.51 -8.55
N ASP A 147 -13.89 -13.47 -9.37
CA ASP A 147 -15.04 -12.91 -10.07
C ASP A 147 -14.79 -12.99 -11.58
N ASP A 148 -15.63 -13.77 -12.27
CA ASP A 148 -15.51 -14.01 -13.71
C ASP A 148 -16.00 -12.85 -14.59
N GLY A 149 -16.43 -11.73 -13.97
CA GLY A 149 -16.96 -10.56 -14.66
C GLY A 149 -18.36 -10.75 -15.22
N LYS A 150 -18.97 -11.93 -15.07
CA LYS A 150 -20.35 -12.26 -15.49
C LYS A 150 -21.31 -12.35 -14.29
N GLY A 151 -20.85 -11.94 -13.12
CA GLY A 151 -21.61 -11.99 -11.87
C GLY A 151 -21.47 -13.31 -11.12
N ASN A 152 -20.67 -14.27 -11.62
CA ASN A 152 -20.37 -15.48 -10.86
C ASN A 152 -19.15 -15.24 -9.99
N ILE A 153 -19.37 -15.36 -8.68
CA ILE A 153 -18.34 -15.16 -7.67
C ILE A 153 -18.09 -16.49 -6.98
N LYS A 154 -16.84 -16.96 -7.03
CA LYS A 154 -16.39 -18.13 -6.26
C LYS A 154 -15.46 -17.70 -5.15
N THR A 155 -15.57 -18.37 -4.00
CA THR A 155 -14.74 -18.13 -2.82
C THR A 155 -14.18 -19.44 -2.30
N ALA A 156 -12.91 -19.43 -1.93
CA ALA A 156 -12.23 -20.56 -1.36
C ALA A 156 -11.29 -20.09 -0.27
N ARG A 157 -11.28 -20.81 0.84
CA ARG A 157 -10.37 -20.54 1.96
C ARG A 157 -8.96 -20.96 1.57
N LEU A 158 -7.99 -20.08 1.79
CA LEU A 158 -6.58 -20.41 1.66
C LEU A 158 -6.14 -21.13 2.94
N ASN A 159 -5.89 -22.43 2.83
CA ASN A 159 -5.24 -23.21 3.86
C ASN A 159 -3.72 -23.19 3.60
N LYS A 160 -2.92 -23.02 4.65
CA LYS A 160 -1.45 -23.08 4.57
C LYS A 160 -0.99 -24.43 4.02
#